data_AF-B5IFC1-F1
#
_entry.id   AF-B5IFC1-F1
#
_cell.length_a   1.000
_cell.length_b   1.000
_cell.length_c   1.000
_cell.angle_alpha   90.00
_cell.angle_beta   90.00
_cell.angle_gamma   90.00
#
_symmetry.space_group_name_H-M   'P 1'
#
loop_
_entity.id
_entity.type
_entity.pdbx_description
1 polymer ?
#
loop_
_entity_poly.entity_id
_entity_poly.type
_entity_poly.pdbx_seq_one_letter_code
_entity_poly.pdbx_strand_id
1 'polypeptide(L)'
;MKRKVILLDIIWLLISAFLIYMALEIDAALSFIISLFFFGASYLFSGISDYGRGNPYKGMMLSPQPNEIEYSSYKMAYEKEMGKKNKGKVNWLILILGVITFVFTFYLILF
;
A
#
# COMPACT_ATOMS: atom_id res chain seq x y z
N MET A 1 -20.45 2.86 0.59
CA MET A 1 -19.21 2.25 0.04
C MET A 1 -19.57 1.46 -1.20
N LYS A 2 -19.16 1.87 -2.42
CA LYS A 2 -19.10 1.03 -3.64
C LYS A 2 -18.67 1.84 -4.88
N ARG A 3 -19.38 2.91 -5.25
CA ARG A 3 -19.11 3.67 -6.51
C ARG A 3 -17.71 4.30 -6.59
N LYS A 4 -17.26 4.98 -5.53
CA LYS A 4 -15.93 5.64 -5.50
C LYS A 4 -14.78 4.63 -5.60
N VAL A 5 -14.91 3.46 -4.97
CA VAL A 5 -13.90 2.39 -5.02
C VAL A 5 -13.85 1.78 -6.41
N ILE A 6 -15.02 1.47 -7.00
CA ILE A 6 -15.11 0.96 -8.37
C ILE A 6 -14.50 1.94 -9.38
N LEU A 7 -14.77 3.24 -9.23
CA LEU A 7 -14.21 4.27 -10.12
C LEU A 7 -12.68 4.36 -9.99
N LEU A 8 -12.16 4.24 -8.77
CA LEU A 8 -10.73 4.17 -8.50
C LEU A 8 -10.11 2.92 -9.17
N ASP A 9 -10.76 1.76 -9.06
CA ASP A 9 -10.31 0.51 -9.68
C ASP A 9 -10.26 0.59 -11.21
N ILE A 10 -11.28 1.18 -11.83
CA ILE A 10 -11.32 1.40 -13.29
C ILE A 10 -10.19 2.32 -13.74
N ILE A 11 -9.96 3.42 -13.02
CA ILE A 11 -8.84 4.33 -13.33
C ILE A 11 -7.51 3.59 -13.22
N TRP A 12 -7.32 2.79 -12.17
CA TRP A 12 -6.09 2.01 -11.98
C TRP A 12 -5.88 0.97 -13.07
N LEU A 13 -6.95 0.31 -13.53
CA LEU A 13 -6.91 -0.60 -14.66
C LEU A 13 -6.46 0.10 -15.95
N LEU A 14 -7.03 1.28 -16.25
CA LEU A 14 -6.69 2.05 -17.43
C LEU A 14 -5.22 2.51 -17.41
N ILE A 15 -4.73 2.98 -16.27
CA ILE A 15 -3.32 3.38 -16.11
C ILE A 15 -2.40 2.18 -16.30
N SER A 16 -2.75 1.02 -15.72
CA SER A 16 -1.96 -0.20 -15.86
C SER A 16 -1.87 -0.66 -17.32
N ALA A 17 -3.00 -0.68 -18.02
CA ALA A 17 -3.04 -1.02 -19.45
C ALA A 17 -2.23 -0.03 -20.30
N PHE A 18 -2.32 1.27 -20.01
CA PHE A 18 -1.53 2.30 -20.68
C PHE A 18 -0.02 2.10 -20.47
N LEU A 19 0.42 1.82 -19.23
CA LEU A 19 1.83 1.57 -18.93
C LEU A 19 2.38 0.33 -19.64
N ILE A 20 1.59 -0.76 -19.68
CA ILE A 20 1.95 -1.96 -20.41
C ILE A 20 2.08 -1.66 -21.91
N TYR A 21 1.11 -0.95 -22.49
CA TYR A 21 1.17 -0.53 -23.89
C TYR A 21 2.41 0.33 -24.18
N MET A 22 2.69 1.31 -23.31
CA MET A 22 3.85 2.18 -23.45
C MET A 22 5.17 1.40 -23.36
N ALA A 23 5.24 0.36 -22.53
CA ALA A 23 6.42 -0.48 -22.39
C ALA A 23 6.69 -1.34 -23.63
N LEU A 24 5.63 -1.78 -24.31
CA LEU A 24 5.72 -2.65 -25.49
C LEU A 24 5.99 -1.87 -26.78
N GLU A 25 5.33 -0.72 -26.96
CA GLU A 25 5.27 -0.03 -28.27
C GLU A 25 6.11 1.27 -28.33
N ILE A 26 6.46 1.86 -27.18
CA ILE A 26 7.11 3.19 -27.14
C ILE A 26 8.52 3.08 -26.54
N ASP A 27 8.61 2.87 -25.23
CA ASP A 27 9.89 2.83 -24.51
C ASP A 27 9.71 2.13 -23.15
N ALA A 28 10.37 0.97 -23.01
CA ALA A 28 10.38 0.19 -21.79
C ALA A 28 11.04 0.94 -20.61
N ALA A 29 12.11 1.70 -20.85
CA ALA A 29 12.85 2.43 -19.83
C ALA A 29 11.99 3.55 -19.22
N LEU A 30 11.34 4.34 -20.07
CA LEU A 30 10.41 5.37 -19.62
C LEU A 30 9.21 4.74 -18.89
N SER A 31 8.67 3.62 -19.40
CA SER A 31 7.53 2.94 -18.77
C SER A 31 7.88 2.45 -17.37
N PHE A 32 9.07 1.90 -17.19
CA PHE A 32 9.55 1.47 -15.89
C PHE A 32 9.62 2.62 -14.88
N ILE A 33 10.19 3.77 -15.26
CA ILE A 33 10.27 4.94 -14.37
C ILE A 33 8.87 5.36 -13.92
N ILE A 34 7.92 5.48 -14.85
CA ILE A 34 6.54 5.85 -14.50
C ILE A 34 5.87 4.76 -13.65
N SER A 35 6.13 3.48 -13.94
CA SER A 35 5.60 2.36 -13.17
C SER A 35 6.09 2.33 -11.72
N LEU A 36 7.30 2.85 -11.44
CA LEU A 36 7.83 2.99 -10.08
C LEU A 36 6.99 3.98 -9.25
N PHE A 37 6.63 5.12 -9.84
CA PHE A 37 5.71 6.08 -9.21
C PHE A 37 4.31 5.49 -9.05
N PHE A 38 3.83 4.77 -10.06
CA PHE A 38 2.53 4.11 -10.02
C PHE A 38 2.47 3.03 -8.93
N PHE A 39 3.54 2.26 -8.74
CA PHE A 39 3.65 1.30 -7.64
C PHE A 39 3.59 1.99 -6.28
N GLY A 40 4.35 3.08 -6.09
CA GLY A 40 4.30 3.88 -4.86
C GLY A 40 2.90 4.44 -4.57
N ALA A 41 2.21 4.96 -5.59
CA ALA A 41 0.84 5.43 -5.46
C ALA A 41 -0.10 4.26 -5.10
N SER A 42 0.02 3.12 -5.77
CA SER A 42 -0.79 1.92 -5.50
C SER A 42 -0.63 1.44 -4.05
N TYR A 43 0.58 1.49 -3.51
CA TYR A 43 0.85 1.18 -2.11
C TYR A 43 0.10 2.12 -1.16
N LEU A 44 0.16 3.44 -1.39
CA LEU A 44 -0.52 4.44 -0.56
C LEU A 44 -2.05 4.34 -0.66
N PHE A 45 -2.60 4.26 -1.88
CA PHE A 45 -4.05 4.24 -2.10
C PHE A 45 -4.72 2.90 -1.79
N SER A 46 -3.96 1.80 -1.72
CA SER A 46 -4.50 0.49 -1.31
C SER A 46 -4.92 0.43 0.16
N GLY A 47 -4.44 1.36 1.00
CA GLY A 47 -4.66 1.37 2.45
C GLY A 47 -3.79 0.37 3.21
N ILE A 48 -2.87 -0.34 2.54
CA ILE A 48 -1.95 -1.29 3.20
C ILE A 48 -0.94 -0.57 4.10
N SER A 49 -0.56 0.67 3.76
CA SER A 49 0.32 1.52 4.57
C SER A 49 -0.25 1.84 5.96
N ASP A 50 -1.58 1.90 6.07
CA ASP A 50 -2.28 2.19 7.32
C ASP A 50 -2.48 0.92 8.17
N TYR A 51 -2.46 -0.26 7.53
CA TYR A 51 -2.55 -1.56 8.21
C TYR A 51 -1.30 -1.87 9.05
N GLY A 52 -0.12 -1.39 8.64
CA GLY A 52 1.18 -1.75 9.25
C GLY A 52 1.79 -0.73 10.22
N ARG A 53 1.12 0.38 10.55
CA ARG A 53 1.83 1.59 11.04
C ARG A 53 1.79 1.90 12.52
N GLY A 54 1.16 1.09 13.35
CA GLY A 54 1.28 1.34 14.78
C GLY A 54 2.36 0.46 15.40
N ASN A 55 3.45 1.08 15.80
CA ASN A 55 4.32 0.47 16.77
C ASN A 55 3.64 0.67 18.15
N PRO A 56 3.15 -0.38 18.83
CA PRO A 56 2.53 -0.26 20.16
C PRO A 56 3.52 0.30 21.20
N TYR A 57 4.82 0.23 20.93
CA TYR A 57 5.91 0.66 21.80
C TYR A 57 6.23 2.16 21.72
N LYS A 58 5.58 2.95 20.83
CA LYS A 58 5.88 4.39 20.69
C LYS A 58 5.54 5.19 21.96
N GLY A 59 4.57 4.72 22.77
CA GLY A 59 4.24 5.29 24.08
C GLY A 59 5.14 4.81 25.23
N MET A 60 5.81 3.66 25.08
CA MET A 60 6.68 3.08 26.12
C MET A 60 8.06 3.74 26.20
N MET A 61 8.49 4.50 25.18
CA MET A 61 9.74 5.26 25.27
C MET A 61 9.75 6.31 26.39
N LEU A 62 8.58 6.66 26.93
CA LEU A 62 8.44 7.64 28.01
C LEU A 62 8.18 7.01 29.39
N SER A 63 8.01 5.67 29.48
CA SER A 63 7.77 5.02 30.77
C SER A 63 9.10 4.74 31.50
N PRO A 64 9.33 5.28 32.71
CA PRO A 64 10.61 5.16 33.41
C PRO A 64 10.97 3.74 33.88
N GLN A 65 10.01 2.81 33.94
CA GLN A 65 10.23 1.43 34.33
C GLN A 65 9.34 0.48 33.51
N PRO A 66 9.89 -0.63 32.98
CA PRO A 66 9.09 -1.60 32.25
C PRO A 66 8.28 -2.44 33.26
N ASN A 67 7.05 -2.03 33.52
CA ASN A 67 6.12 -2.82 34.32
C ASN A 67 5.24 -3.66 33.38
N GLU A 68 5.22 -4.98 33.56
CA GLU A 68 4.49 -5.90 32.66
C GLU A 68 2.97 -5.61 32.63
N ILE A 69 2.45 -5.06 33.71
CA ILE A 69 1.04 -4.65 33.82
C ILE A 69 0.75 -3.46 32.90
N GLU A 70 1.62 -2.45 32.86
CA GLU A 70 1.50 -1.30 31.94
C GLU A 70 1.66 -1.74 30.49
N TYR A 71 2.55 -2.69 30.21
CA TYR A 71 2.69 -3.25 28.87
C TYR A 71 1.37 -3.86 28.36
N SER A 72 0.70 -4.65 29.20
CA SER A 72 -0.55 -5.30 28.82
C SER A 72 -1.67 -4.27 28.56
N SER A 73 -1.72 -3.18 29.33
CA SER A 73 -2.72 -2.14 29.17
C SER A 73 -2.48 -1.25 27.95
N TYR A 74 -1.22 -0.89 27.65
CA TYR A 74 -0.88 -0.17 26.40
C TYR A 74 -1.16 -1.02 25.17
N LYS A 75 -0.82 -2.31 25.19
CA LYS A 75 -1.14 -3.24 24.12
C LYS A 75 -2.65 -3.36 23.90
N MET A 76 -3.44 -3.53 24.95
CA MET A 76 -4.90 -3.58 24.86
C MET A 76 -5.51 -2.27 24.34
N ALA A 77 -5.01 -1.11 24.78
CA ALA A 77 -5.47 0.19 24.31
C ALA A 77 -5.15 0.39 22.81
N TYR A 78 -3.93 0.05 22.42
CA TYR A 78 -3.47 0.07 21.05
C TYR A 78 -4.27 -0.90 20.16
N GLU A 79 -4.53 -2.12 20.60
CA GLU A 79 -5.38 -3.10 19.89
C GLU A 79 -6.83 -2.62 19.79
N LYS A 80 -7.35 -1.93 20.79
CA LYS A 80 -8.72 -1.37 20.79
C LYS A 80 -8.85 -0.16 19.86
N GLU A 81 -7.81 0.68 19.75
CA GLU A 81 -7.75 1.80 18.81
C GLU A 81 -7.50 1.32 17.37
N MET A 82 -6.54 0.42 17.18
CA MET A 82 -6.24 -0.17 15.87
C MET A 82 -7.36 -1.08 15.39
N GLY A 83 -8.03 -1.83 16.27
CA GLY A 83 -9.22 -2.62 15.91
C GLY A 83 -10.41 -1.77 15.45
N LYS A 84 -10.46 -0.49 15.87
CA LYS A 84 -11.43 0.49 15.37
C LYS A 84 -10.97 1.17 14.06
N LYS A 85 -9.67 1.42 13.88
CA LYS A 85 -9.09 2.04 12.67
C LYS A 85 -8.87 1.05 11.50
N ASN A 86 -8.56 -0.21 11.77
CA ASN A 86 -8.21 -1.26 10.78
C ASN A 86 -9.41 -1.87 10.05
N LYS A 87 -10.58 -1.23 10.06
CA LYS A 87 -11.71 -1.62 9.20
C LYS A 87 -11.68 -0.98 7.81
N GLY A 88 -10.59 -0.30 7.45
CA GLY A 88 -10.29 -0.01 6.04
C GLY A 88 -10.00 -1.32 5.32
N LYS A 89 -10.96 -1.86 4.56
CA LYS A 89 -10.70 -3.00 3.69
C LYS A 89 -9.59 -2.62 2.71
N VAL A 90 -8.43 -3.26 2.84
CA VAL A 90 -7.31 -3.08 1.90
C VAL A 90 -7.81 -3.36 0.49
N ASN A 91 -7.57 -2.44 -0.43
CA ASN A 91 -7.89 -2.63 -1.83
C ASN A 91 -6.74 -3.39 -2.52
N TRP A 92 -6.85 -4.71 -2.48
CA TRP A 92 -5.84 -5.61 -3.06
C TRP A 92 -5.71 -5.47 -4.57
N LEU A 93 -6.78 -5.12 -5.29
CA LEU A 93 -6.73 -4.98 -6.75
C LEU A 93 -5.75 -3.88 -7.17
N ILE A 94 -5.86 -2.70 -6.54
CA ILE A 94 -4.98 -1.55 -6.79
C ILE A 94 -3.51 -1.91 -6.53
N LEU A 95 -3.25 -2.61 -5.43
CA LEU A 95 -1.90 -3.05 -5.08
C LEU A 95 -1.34 -4.03 -6.11
N ILE A 96 -2.14 -5.03 -6.50
CA ILE A 96 -1.76 -6.04 -7.50
C ILE A 96 -1.47 -5.40 -8.84
N LEU A 97 -2.30 -4.46 -9.29
CA LEU A 97 -2.10 -3.72 -10.54
C LEU A 97 -0.79 -2.94 -10.54
N GLY A 98 -0.47 -2.26 -9.44
CA GLY A 98 0.82 -1.57 -9.28
C GLY A 98 2.00 -2.54 -9.34
N VAL A 99 1.94 -3.66 -8.61
CA VAL A 99 3.01 -4.67 -8.55
C VAL A 99 3.23 -5.34 -9.91
N ILE A 100 2.17 -5.82 -10.55
CA ILE A 100 2.28 -6.54 -11.84
C ILE A 100 2.86 -5.61 -12.90
N THR A 101 2.37 -4.37 -12.99
CA THR A 101 2.87 -3.41 -13.97
C THR A 101 4.35 -3.13 -13.76
N PHE A 102 4.78 -2.94 -12.51
CA PHE A 102 6.19 -2.70 -12.16
C PHE A 102 7.09 -3.91 -12.47
N VAL A 103 6.67 -5.12 -12.11
CA VAL A 103 7.44 -6.36 -12.39
C VAL A 103 7.53 -6.60 -13.89
N PHE A 104 6.45 -6.36 -14.63
CA PHE A 104 6.41 -6.52 -16.08
C PHE A 104 7.35 -5.54 -16.80
N THR A 105 7.30 -4.25 -16.45
CA THR A 105 8.20 -3.24 -17.05
C THR A 105 9.66 -3.49 -16.66
N PHE A 106 9.93 -3.92 -15.43
CA PHE A 106 11.28 -4.31 -15.00
C PHE A 106 11.80 -5.50 -15.80
N TYR A 107 10.96 -6.52 -16.02
CA TYR A 107 11.31 -7.68 -16.83
C TYR A 107 11.68 -7.30 -18.27
N LEU A 108 10.91 -6.42 -18.91
CA LEU A 108 11.17 -5.95 -20.28
C LEU A 108 12.45 -5.10 -20.42
N ILE A 109 12.98 -4.53 -19.33
CA ILE A 109 14.27 -3.83 -19.38
C ILE A 109 15.44 -4.80 -19.31
N LEU A 110 15.25 -5.92 -18.62
CA LEU A 110 16.32 -6.90 -18.41
C LEU A 110 16.52 -7.83 -19.62
N PHE A 111 15.52 -7.99 -20.48
CA PHE A 111 15.49 -8.93 -21.60
C PHE A 111 14.97 -8.27 -22.87
#